data_AF-A0A7S1YNF6-F1
#
_entry.id   AF-A0A7S1YNF6-F1
#
_cell.length_a   1.000
_cell.length_b   1.000
_cell.length_c   1.000
_cell.angle_alpha   90.00
_cell.angle_beta   90.00
_cell.angle_gamma   90.00
#
_symmetry.space_group_name_H-M   'P 1'
#
loop_
_entity.id
_entity.type
_entity.pdbx_description
1 polymer ?
#
loop_
_entity_poly.entity_id
_entity_poly.type
_entity_poly.pdbx_seq_one_letter_code
_entity_poly.pdbx_strand_id
1 'polypeptide(L)'
;VVPLFDLALDLDSKKRRSNAAQRTRNWQQEQEGQEGKHHLLQPVALCGEPERAPPLPSSNPARFSGIAIVGYSHVESRAKRRQRLGMCLRAHGDKRRSVVLHAATMEQLVDAVAAGVDDVGCRLPTQWAETSKAFAISCDNWKSTKRVKASAGSLSGDEVPLDANGCIDLTDKRFVTDKRPLLEGCQCLACSKHIKAYIHHLVNVNELLSKILLFNHNLHQ
;
A
#
# COMPACT_ATOMS: atom_id res chain seq x y z
N VAL A 1 -7.42 15.13 -10.70
CA VAL A 1 -6.49 14.76 -9.59
C VAL A 1 -6.58 15.71 -8.40
N VAL A 2 -6.87 17.01 -8.62
CA VAL A 2 -6.84 18.08 -7.60
C VAL A 2 -7.80 17.95 -6.39
N PRO A 3 -8.98 17.29 -6.41
CA PRO A 3 -9.90 17.29 -5.25
C PRO A 3 -9.92 15.99 -4.43
N LEU A 4 -9.19 14.95 -4.84
CA LEU A 4 -9.01 13.74 -4.01
C LEU A 4 -8.21 14.03 -2.72
N PHE A 5 -7.44 15.12 -2.69
CA PHE A 5 -6.63 15.54 -1.55
C PHE A 5 -7.43 16.08 -0.36
N ASP A 6 -8.60 16.67 -0.61
CA ASP A 6 -9.36 17.40 0.42
C ASP A 6 -9.99 16.46 1.47
N LEU A 7 -10.14 15.17 1.12
CA LEU A 7 -10.71 14.14 1.96
C LEU A 7 -9.74 13.57 3.02
N ALA A 8 -8.44 13.75 2.81
CA ALA A 8 -7.41 13.12 3.63
C ALA A 8 -6.93 13.97 4.83
N LEU A 9 -7.22 15.27 4.85
CA LEU A 9 -6.51 16.23 5.72
C LEU A 9 -7.29 16.68 6.97
N ASP A 10 -8.59 16.37 7.09
CA ASP A 10 -9.47 17.02 8.07
C ASP A 10 -10.04 16.05 9.12
N LEU A 11 -9.21 15.12 9.63
CA LEU A 11 -9.65 14.04 10.52
C LEU A 11 -9.85 14.42 11.99
N ASP A 12 -9.29 15.54 12.44
CA ASP A 12 -9.21 15.90 13.87
C ASP A 12 -10.52 16.41 14.49
N SER A 13 -11.49 16.86 13.68
CA SER A 13 -12.79 17.32 14.21
C SER A 13 -13.98 16.85 13.38
N LYS A 14 -15.07 16.51 14.07
CA LYS A 14 -16.36 16.14 13.44
C LYS A 14 -16.84 17.20 12.44
N LYS A 15 -16.69 18.48 12.78
CA LYS A 15 -17.08 19.62 11.93
C LYS A 15 -16.27 19.66 10.63
N ARG A 16 -14.94 19.53 10.72
CA ARG A 16 -14.04 19.52 9.57
C ARG A 16 -14.32 18.33 8.64
N ARG A 17 -14.49 17.12 9.19
CA ARG A 17 -14.89 15.93 8.42
C ARG A 17 -16.20 16.12 7.66
N SER A 18 -17.21 16.73 8.29
CA SER A 18 -18.49 17.00 7.64
C SER A 18 -18.35 17.99 6.47
N ASN A 19 -17.57 19.06 6.68
CA ASN A 19 -17.30 20.08 5.67
C ASN A 19 -16.53 19.50 4.48
N ALA A 20 -15.46 18.73 4.73
CA ALA A 20 -14.70 18.06 3.68
C ALA A 20 -15.58 17.12 2.85
N ALA A 21 -16.42 16.31 3.51
CA ALA A 21 -17.36 15.43 2.81
C ALA A 21 -18.39 16.21 1.98
N GLN A 22 -18.82 17.39 2.42
CA GLN A 22 -19.71 18.26 1.64
C GLN A 22 -19.00 18.86 0.43
N ARG A 23 -17.75 19.36 0.59
CA ARG A 23 -16.94 19.87 -0.52
C ARG A 23 -16.74 18.81 -1.60
N THR A 24 -16.43 17.57 -1.21
CA THR A 24 -16.31 16.45 -2.16
C THR A 24 -17.61 16.19 -2.92
N ARG A 25 -18.77 16.23 -2.24
CA ARG A 25 -20.07 16.05 -2.90
C ARG A 25 -20.36 17.16 -3.91
N ASN A 26 -20.14 18.41 -3.53
CA ASN A 26 -20.35 19.56 -4.42
C ASN A 26 -19.46 19.44 -5.66
N TRP A 27 -18.18 19.12 -5.46
CA TRP A 27 -17.26 18.91 -6.58
C TRP A 27 -17.69 17.74 -7.46
N GLN A 28 -18.13 16.62 -6.88
CA GLN A 28 -18.63 15.49 -7.66
C GLN A 28 -19.82 15.89 -8.54
N GLN A 29 -20.77 16.67 -8.00
CA GLN A 29 -21.92 17.17 -8.77
C GLN A 29 -21.50 18.12 -9.90
N GLU A 30 -20.53 19.01 -9.66
CA GLU A 30 -19.94 19.86 -10.71
C GLU A 30 -19.33 19.02 -11.85
N GLN A 31 -18.67 17.90 -11.53
CA GLN A 31 -18.10 16.99 -12.53
C GLN A 31 -19.13 16.16 -13.29
N GLU A 32 -20.28 15.87 -12.66
CA GLU A 32 -21.40 15.16 -13.28
C GLU A 32 -22.10 16.03 -14.34
N GLY A 33 -22.11 17.36 -14.14
CA GLY A 33 -22.68 18.34 -15.08
C GLY A 33 -21.79 18.70 -16.28
N GLN A 34 -20.55 18.21 -16.34
CA GLN A 34 -19.63 18.48 -17.45
C GLN A 34 -19.77 17.43 -18.56
N GLU A 35 -19.99 17.87 -19.80
CA GLU A 35 -20.03 16.98 -20.97
C GLU A 35 -18.64 16.42 -21.32
N GLY A 36 -18.60 15.15 -21.74
CA GLY A 36 -17.38 14.47 -22.19
C GLY A 36 -17.18 13.08 -21.60
N LYS A 37 -16.44 12.22 -22.31
CA LYS A 37 -15.99 10.91 -21.79
C LYS A 37 -14.61 11.08 -21.16
N HIS A 38 -14.54 11.44 -19.89
CA HIS A 38 -13.32 11.28 -19.12
C HIS A 38 -13.40 9.99 -18.31
N HIS A 39 -12.38 9.15 -18.37
CA HIS A 39 -12.24 7.94 -17.56
C HIS A 39 -11.92 8.29 -16.09
N LEU A 40 -12.79 9.06 -15.45
CA LEU A 40 -12.62 9.50 -14.07
C LEU A 40 -12.97 8.37 -13.10
N LEU A 41 -12.29 8.35 -11.96
CA LEU A 41 -12.66 7.54 -10.81
C LEU A 41 -13.50 8.40 -9.85
N GLN A 42 -14.62 7.86 -9.38
CA GLN A 42 -15.44 8.53 -8.37
C GLN A 42 -14.68 8.51 -7.03
N PRO A 43 -14.40 9.66 -6.38
CA PRO A 43 -13.75 9.67 -5.08
C PRO A 43 -14.69 9.12 -4.01
N VAL A 44 -14.19 8.19 -3.19
CA VAL A 44 -14.93 7.58 -2.08
C VAL A 44 -14.11 7.67 -0.80
N ALA A 45 -14.67 8.40 0.16
CA ALA A 45 -14.12 8.56 1.50
C ALA A 45 -14.28 7.29 2.33
N LEU A 46 -13.18 6.69 2.79
CA LEU A 46 -13.25 5.60 3.78
C LEU A 46 -13.11 6.10 5.22
N CYS A 47 -12.56 7.30 5.41
CA CYS A 47 -12.42 7.94 6.71
C CYS A 47 -13.73 8.65 7.14
N GLY A 48 -14.11 8.54 8.42
CA GLY A 48 -15.35 9.13 8.96
C GLY A 48 -15.89 8.40 10.19
N GLU A 49 -17.07 8.79 10.70
CA GLU A 49 -17.74 8.03 11.78
C GLU A 49 -18.08 6.60 11.30
N PRO A 50 -18.01 5.57 12.18
CA PRO A 50 -18.25 4.17 11.82
C PRO A 50 -19.71 3.88 11.41
N GLU A 51 -20.66 4.70 11.86
CA GLU A 51 -22.09 4.51 11.59
C GLU A 51 -22.54 5.04 10.22
N ARG A 52 -21.69 5.83 9.54
CA ARG A 52 -22.06 6.44 8.26
C ARG A 52 -21.77 5.46 7.12
N ALA A 53 -22.82 5.06 6.41
CA ALA A 53 -22.71 4.28 5.18
C ALA A 53 -21.74 4.96 4.18
N PRO A 54 -21.00 4.17 3.38
CA PRO A 54 -20.18 4.74 2.32
C PRO A 54 -21.05 5.62 1.39
N PRO A 55 -20.47 6.68 0.80
CA PRO A 55 -21.17 7.50 -0.19
C PRO A 55 -21.82 6.61 -1.26
N LEU A 56 -23.07 6.91 -1.61
CA LEU A 56 -23.76 6.17 -2.66
C LEU A 56 -23.10 6.41 -4.03
N PRO A 57 -23.29 5.49 -4.99
CA PRO A 57 -22.84 5.69 -6.36
C PRO A 57 -23.36 7.00 -6.96
N SER A 58 -22.58 7.60 -7.85
CA SER A 58 -23.02 8.72 -8.70
C SER A 58 -24.34 8.42 -9.41
N SER A 59 -25.19 9.44 -9.55
CA SER A 59 -26.42 9.40 -10.35
C SER A 59 -26.14 9.25 -11.85
N ASN A 60 -24.91 9.57 -12.30
CA ASN A 60 -24.44 9.41 -13.66
C ASN A 60 -23.35 8.31 -13.74
N PRO A 61 -23.73 7.01 -13.78
CA PRO A 61 -22.78 5.92 -13.77
C PRO A 61 -21.87 5.89 -15.00
N ALA A 62 -22.29 6.46 -16.14
CA ALA A 62 -21.53 6.51 -17.38
C ALA A 62 -20.33 7.48 -17.33
N ARG A 63 -20.32 8.42 -16.38
CA ARG A 63 -19.22 9.38 -16.18
C ARG A 63 -18.01 8.78 -15.47
N PHE A 64 -18.21 7.79 -14.61
CA PHE A 64 -17.15 7.20 -13.79
C PHE A 64 -16.88 5.75 -14.15
N SER A 65 -15.65 5.46 -14.59
CA SER A 65 -15.21 4.09 -14.94
C SER A 65 -14.88 3.23 -13.72
N GLY A 66 -14.82 3.82 -12.53
CA GLY A 66 -14.45 3.14 -11.29
C GLY A 66 -14.56 4.04 -10.06
N ILE A 67 -14.04 3.57 -8.93
CA ILE A 67 -13.99 4.28 -7.66
C ILE A 67 -12.53 4.46 -7.19
N ALA A 68 -12.25 5.58 -6.55
CA ALA A 68 -10.97 5.89 -5.90
C ALA A 68 -11.19 6.06 -4.39
N ILE A 69 -10.69 5.11 -3.61
CA ILE A 69 -10.85 5.03 -2.16
C ILE A 69 -9.75 5.83 -1.47
N VAL A 70 -10.16 6.80 -0.67
CA VAL A 70 -9.28 7.76 0.04
C VAL A 70 -9.38 7.56 1.55
N GLY A 71 -8.27 7.77 2.26
CA GLY A 71 -8.24 7.68 3.72
C GLY A 71 -8.16 6.25 4.28
N TYR A 72 -7.87 5.26 3.43
CA TYR A 72 -7.74 3.85 3.81
C TYR A 72 -6.68 3.61 4.89
N SER A 73 -5.51 4.27 4.77
CA SER A 73 -4.40 4.14 5.70
C SER A 73 -4.67 4.70 7.11
N HIS A 74 -5.61 5.65 7.23
CA HIS A 74 -5.91 6.37 8.48
C HIS A 74 -7.03 5.72 9.31
N VAL A 75 -7.62 4.61 8.85
CA VAL A 75 -8.65 3.90 9.63
C VAL A 75 -8.02 3.20 10.82
N GLU A 76 -8.52 3.55 12.01
CA GLU A 76 -7.94 3.26 13.33
C GLU A 76 -7.59 1.79 13.57
N SER A 77 -8.50 0.86 13.27
CA SER A 77 -8.29 -0.57 13.52
C SER A 77 -8.44 -1.41 12.26
N ARG A 78 -7.69 -2.51 12.18
CA ARG A 78 -7.75 -3.47 11.07
C ARG A 78 -9.16 -3.99 10.84
N ALA A 79 -9.89 -4.31 11.91
CA ALA A 79 -11.27 -4.78 11.84
C ALA A 79 -12.22 -3.71 11.24
N LYS A 80 -12.17 -2.47 11.73
CA LYS A 80 -12.95 -1.36 11.18
C LYS A 80 -12.59 -1.10 9.72
N ARG A 81 -11.29 -1.14 9.37
CA ARG A 81 -10.80 -0.92 8.01
C ARG A 81 -11.37 -1.96 7.04
N ARG A 82 -11.28 -3.24 7.37
CA ARG A 82 -11.83 -4.35 6.57
C ARG A 82 -13.34 -4.24 6.42
N GLN A 83 -14.06 -3.98 7.51
CA GLN A 83 -15.51 -3.83 7.50
C GLN A 83 -15.93 -2.71 6.54
N ARG A 84 -15.30 -1.53 6.65
CA ARG A 84 -15.63 -0.36 5.81
C ARG A 84 -15.27 -0.57 4.36
N LEU A 85 -14.09 -1.14 4.09
CA LEU A 85 -13.68 -1.44 2.72
C LEU A 85 -14.70 -2.40 2.07
N GLY A 86 -15.09 -3.46 2.78
CA GLY A 86 -16.11 -4.39 2.30
C GLY A 86 -17.48 -3.73 2.07
N MET A 87 -17.92 -2.82 2.95
CA MET A 87 -19.15 -2.05 2.74
C MET A 87 -19.07 -1.16 1.50
N CYS A 88 -17.93 -0.48 1.31
CA CYS A 88 -17.67 0.39 0.16
C CYS A 88 -17.74 -0.39 -1.16
N LEU A 89 -17.01 -1.50 -1.26
CA LEU A 89 -17.00 -2.32 -2.47
C LEU A 89 -18.41 -2.85 -2.81
N ARG A 90 -19.14 -3.37 -1.81
CA ARG A 90 -20.54 -3.81 -1.99
C ARG A 90 -21.48 -2.70 -2.45
N ALA A 91 -21.32 -1.48 -1.94
CA ALA A 91 -22.18 -0.36 -2.30
C ALA A 91 -21.98 0.13 -3.74
N HIS A 92 -20.77 -0.03 -4.30
CA HIS A 92 -20.43 0.42 -5.65
C HIS A 92 -20.49 -0.68 -6.71
N GLY A 93 -20.69 -1.94 -6.29
CA GLY A 93 -20.90 -3.11 -7.12
C GLY A 93 -19.61 -3.71 -7.68
N ASP A 94 -19.56 -5.04 -7.73
CA ASP A 94 -18.36 -5.85 -8.03
C ASP A 94 -17.75 -5.63 -9.43
N LYS A 95 -18.45 -4.94 -10.34
CA LYS A 95 -18.00 -4.72 -11.73
C LYS A 95 -17.24 -3.41 -11.94
N ARG A 96 -17.13 -2.54 -10.94
CA ARG A 96 -16.40 -1.27 -11.07
C ARG A 96 -14.95 -1.43 -10.62
N ARG A 97 -14.02 -0.91 -11.43
CA ARG A 97 -12.61 -0.81 -11.05
C ARG A 97 -12.47 -0.04 -9.75
N SER A 98 -11.75 -0.58 -8.79
CA SER A 98 -11.58 -0.05 -7.45
C SER A 98 -10.10 0.23 -7.17
N VAL A 99 -9.81 1.47 -6.75
CA VAL A 99 -8.44 1.93 -6.56
C VAL A 99 -8.29 2.46 -5.14
N VAL A 100 -7.46 1.83 -4.32
CA VAL A 100 -7.02 2.40 -3.04
C VAL A 100 -5.83 3.31 -3.32
N LEU A 101 -5.92 4.59 -2.97
CA LEU A 101 -4.85 5.54 -3.30
C LEU A 101 -3.58 5.35 -2.45
N HIS A 102 -3.72 4.92 -1.20
CA HIS A 102 -2.59 4.82 -0.28
C HIS A 102 -2.79 3.72 0.77
N ALA A 103 -1.92 2.71 0.72
CA ALA A 103 -1.61 1.80 1.82
C ALA A 103 -0.23 2.17 2.41
N ALA A 104 -0.16 2.24 3.74
CA ALA A 104 1.02 2.66 4.50
C ALA A 104 1.79 1.48 5.12
N THR A 105 1.22 0.27 5.12
CA THR A 105 1.85 -0.94 5.67
C THR A 105 1.60 -2.14 4.76
N MET A 106 2.43 -3.17 4.89
CA MET A 106 2.22 -4.43 4.15
C MET A 106 0.88 -5.07 4.51
N GLU A 107 0.48 -5.02 5.80
CA GLU A 107 -0.84 -5.47 6.25
C GLU A 107 -1.97 -4.80 5.47
N GLN A 108 -1.90 -3.47 5.33
CA GLN A 108 -2.92 -2.70 4.62
C GLN A 108 -2.99 -3.08 3.15
N LEU A 109 -1.84 -3.28 2.51
CA LEU A 109 -1.75 -3.69 1.11
C LEU A 109 -2.37 -5.07 0.89
N VAL A 110 -1.98 -6.05 1.69
CA VAL A 110 -2.52 -7.43 1.63
C VAL A 110 -4.02 -7.44 1.93
N ASP A 111 -4.48 -6.68 2.93
CA ASP A 111 -5.90 -6.59 3.28
C ASP A 111 -6.74 -5.95 2.16
N ALA A 112 -6.19 -4.99 1.42
CA ALA A 112 -6.88 -4.36 0.29
C ALA A 112 -7.02 -5.35 -0.88
N VAL A 113 -5.94 -6.03 -1.24
CA VAL A 113 -5.95 -7.07 -2.29
C VAL A 113 -6.91 -8.21 -1.91
N ALA A 114 -6.86 -8.67 -0.65
CA ALA A 114 -7.74 -9.73 -0.15
C ALA A 114 -9.23 -9.34 -0.16
N ALA A 115 -9.54 -8.04 -0.10
CA ALA A 115 -10.90 -7.53 -0.22
C ALA A 115 -11.39 -7.44 -1.69
N GLY A 116 -10.52 -7.69 -2.67
CA GLY A 116 -10.83 -7.58 -4.09
C GLY A 116 -10.63 -6.18 -4.68
N VAL A 117 -9.76 -5.36 -4.08
CA VAL A 117 -9.36 -4.08 -4.68
C VAL A 117 -8.47 -4.34 -5.90
N ASP A 118 -8.73 -3.64 -7.02
CA ASP A 118 -8.00 -3.85 -8.28
C ASP A 118 -6.61 -3.21 -8.28
N ASP A 119 -6.51 -1.94 -7.86
CA ASP A 119 -5.24 -1.22 -7.78
C ASP A 119 -5.00 -0.66 -6.37
N VAL A 120 -3.78 -0.84 -5.86
CA VAL A 120 -3.38 -0.33 -4.55
C VAL A 120 -2.14 0.54 -4.71
N GLY A 121 -2.31 1.85 -4.55
CA GLY A 121 -1.21 2.78 -4.40
C GLY A 121 -0.53 2.60 -3.04
N CYS A 122 0.79 2.58 -3.01
CA CYS A 122 1.56 2.54 -1.76
C CYS A 122 2.86 3.35 -1.91
N ARG A 123 3.49 3.67 -0.77
CA ARG A 123 4.84 4.27 -0.74
C ARG A 123 5.88 3.35 -0.10
N LEU A 124 5.53 2.07 0.05
CA LEU A 124 6.33 1.10 0.79
C LEU A 124 7.76 0.96 0.24
N PRO A 125 7.99 0.81 -1.09
CA PRO A 125 9.34 0.66 -1.61
C PRO A 125 10.26 1.84 -1.30
N THR A 126 9.73 3.06 -1.41
CA THR A 126 10.43 4.30 -1.09
C THR A 126 10.69 4.42 0.41
N GLN A 127 9.65 4.21 1.23
CA GLN A 127 9.75 4.30 2.69
C GLN A 127 10.77 3.31 3.26
N TRP A 128 10.81 2.07 2.73
CA TRP A 128 11.79 1.08 3.15
C TRP A 128 13.20 1.49 2.72
N ALA A 129 13.40 1.98 1.50
CA ALA A 129 14.70 2.46 1.05
C ALA A 129 15.21 3.66 1.89
N GLU A 130 14.33 4.59 2.25
CA GLU A 130 14.64 5.73 3.13
C GLU A 130 15.08 5.30 4.53
N THR A 131 14.56 4.17 5.01
CA THR A 131 14.86 3.60 6.32
C THR A 131 15.90 2.47 6.27
N SER A 132 16.66 2.37 5.17
CA SER A 132 17.72 1.37 4.96
C SER A 132 17.25 -0.08 5.04
N LYS A 133 16.01 -0.33 4.62
CA LYS A 133 15.37 -1.64 4.64
C LYS A 133 15.18 -2.23 3.26
N ALA A 134 15.31 -3.56 3.18
CA ALA A 134 15.04 -4.33 1.97
C ALA A 134 13.93 -5.36 2.23
N PHE A 135 12.94 -5.44 1.35
CA PHE A 135 11.93 -6.50 1.39
C PHE A 135 12.58 -7.86 1.11
N ALA A 136 12.31 -8.86 1.94
CA ALA A 136 13.06 -10.13 1.91
C ALA A 136 12.19 -11.38 2.08
N ILE A 137 10.88 -11.28 1.85
CA ILE A 137 10.03 -12.47 1.77
C ILE A 137 10.22 -13.11 0.39
N SER A 138 10.72 -14.34 0.35
CA SER A 138 10.73 -15.13 -0.89
C SER A 138 9.29 -15.57 -1.23
N CYS A 139 8.88 -15.30 -2.46
CA CYS A 139 7.59 -15.71 -3.02
C CYS A 139 7.72 -16.92 -3.97
N ASP A 140 8.88 -17.57 -4.03
CA ASP A 140 9.18 -18.64 -5.00
C ASP A 140 8.23 -19.84 -4.89
N ASN A 141 7.58 -19.99 -3.74
CA ASN A 141 6.62 -21.06 -3.45
C ASN A 141 5.16 -20.60 -3.35
N TRP A 142 4.79 -19.44 -3.90
CA TRP A 142 3.43 -18.89 -3.74
C TRP A 142 2.32 -19.81 -4.28
N LYS A 143 2.64 -20.71 -5.23
CA LYS A 143 1.72 -21.71 -5.80
C LYS A 143 1.47 -22.92 -4.89
N SER A 144 2.22 -23.08 -3.81
CA SER A 144 1.98 -24.14 -2.82
C SER A 144 0.77 -23.75 -1.96
N THR A 145 -0.41 -24.26 -2.32
CA THR A 145 -1.67 -24.04 -1.59
C THR A 145 -1.72 -24.74 -0.23
N LYS A 146 -0.66 -25.45 0.17
CA LYS A 146 -0.50 -25.90 1.55
C LYS A 146 -0.29 -24.67 2.39
N ARG A 147 -1.36 -24.25 3.09
CA ARG A 147 -1.31 -23.27 4.19
C ARG A 147 -0.11 -23.65 5.05
N VAL A 148 1.01 -22.93 4.90
CA VAL A 148 2.16 -23.10 5.78
C VAL A 148 1.56 -22.79 7.14
N LYS A 149 1.47 -23.80 8.01
CA LYS A 149 1.10 -23.54 9.39
C LYS A 149 2.05 -22.43 9.83
N ALA A 150 1.57 -21.46 10.61
CA ALA A 150 2.45 -20.63 11.43
C ALA A 150 3.12 -21.53 12.49
N SER A 151 3.77 -22.60 12.04
CA SER A 151 4.74 -23.38 12.75
C SER A 151 6.05 -22.65 12.52
N ALA A 152 6.64 -22.18 13.59
CA ALA A 152 8.08 -22.02 13.70
C ALA A 152 8.77 -23.35 13.27
N GLY A 153 8.97 -23.56 11.97
CA GLY A 153 9.54 -24.77 11.40
C GLY A 153 9.54 -24.63 9.87
N SER A 154 10.68 -24.42 9.22
CA SER A 154 11.93 -25.16 9.40
C SER A 154 13.14 -24.23 9.54
N LEU A 155 13.55 -24.02 10.79
CA LEU A 155 14.75 -23.27 11.18
C LEU A 155 16.02 -24.00 10.73
N SER A 156 16.57 -23.63 9.58
CA SER A 156 18.03 -23.58 9.44
C SER A 156 18.51 -22.35 10.20
N GLY A 157 19.54 -22.47 11.06
CA GLY A 157 20.01 -21.46 12.02
C GLY A 157 20.50 -20.10 11.47
N ASP A 158 20.17 -19.75 10.23
CA ASP A 158 20.54 -18.53 9.50
C ASP A 158 19.34 -17.61 9.19
N GLU A 159 18.20 -17.79 9.87
CA GLU A 159 17.03 -16.94 9.64
C GLU A 159 17.27 -15.49 10.11
N VAL A 160 17.35 -14.59 9.14
CA VAL A 160 17.42 -13.15 9.39
C VAL A 160 16.04 -12.70 9.89
N PRO A 161 15.95 -12.03 11.05
CA PRO A 161 14.66 -11.57 11.56
C PRO A 161 14.08 -10.52 10.61
N LEU A 162 12.84 -10.76 10.20
CA LEU A 162 12.06 -9.82 9.40
C LEU A 162 11.22 -8.94 10.33
N ASP A 163 11.05 -7.68 9.95
CA ASP A 163 10.09 -6.80 10.61
C ASP A 163 8.63 -7.14 10.21
N ALA A 164 7.67 -6.42 10.80
CA ALA A 164 6.24 -6.60 10.50
C ALA A 164 5.86 -6.36 9.02
N ASN A 165 6.74 -5.75 8.22
CA ASN A 165 6.56 -5.55 6.80
C ASN A 165 7.29 -6.59 5.94
N GLY A 166 7.94 -7.59 6.56
CA GLY A 166 8.74 -8.58 5.83
C GLY A 166 10.10 -8.05 5.38
N CYS A 167 10.60 -6.99 6.00
CA CYS A 167 11.85 -6.36 5.61
C CYS A 167 13.00 -6.72 6.54
N ILE A 168 14.21 -6.79 5.97
CA ILE A 168 15.48 -6.80 6.70
C ILE A 168 16.02 -5.39 6.84
N ASP A 169 16.73 -5.11 7.93
CA ASP A 169 17.35 -3.82 8.21
C ASP A 169 18.85 -3.85 7.90
N LEU A 170 19.30 -3.16 6.84
CA LEU A 170 20.69 -3.20 6.40
C LEU A 170 21.61 -2.37 7.30
N THR A 171 21.14 -1.78 8.39
CA THR A 171 22.01 -1.21 9.44
C THR A 171 22.55 -2.29 10.40
N ASP A 172 21.99 -3.50 10.36
CA ASP A 172 22.39 -4.58 11.26
C ASP A 172 23.81 -5.08 10.97
N LYS A 173 24.63 -5.19 12.03
CA LYS A 173 26.02 -5.67 11.97
C LYS A 173 26.15 -7.08 11.40
N ARG A 174 25.07 -7.88 11.43
CA ARG A 174 25.05 -9.22 10.81
C ARG A 174 25.36 -9.20 9.32
N PHE A 175 25.12 -8.09 8.64
CA PHE A 175 25.36 -7.98 7.20
C PHE A 175 26.77 -7.55 6.82
N VAL A 176 27.64 -7.20 7.76
CA VAL A 176 29.01 -6.68 7.49
C VAL A 176 29.81 -7.61 6.57
N THR A 177 29.67 -8.92 6.73
CA THR A 177 30.41 -9.92 5.95
C THR A 177 29.51 -10.82 5.10
N ASP A 178 28.21 -10.52 5.02
CA ASP A 178 27.25 -11.33 4.26
C ASP A 178 27.42 -11.11 2.75
N LYS A 179 27.94 -12.14 2.07
CA LYS A 179 28.20 -12.12 0.62
C LYS A 179 26.99 -12.53 -0.21
N ARG A 180 25.85 -12.83 0.40
CA ARG A 180 24.60 -13.17 -0.31
C ARG A 180 23.95 -11.92 -0.90
N PRO A 181 23.11 -12.05 -1.94
CA PRO A 181 22.23 -10.97 -2.39
C PRO A 181 21.20 -10.59 -1.32
N LEU A 182 20.46 -9.48 -1.54
CA LEU A 182 19.37 -9.08 -0.64
C LEU A 182 18.31 -10.18 -0.50
N LEU A 183 17.93 -10.77 -1.64
CA LEU A 183 17.02 -11.91 -1.73
C LEU A 183 17.55 -12.91 -2.77
N GLU A 184 17.62 -14.19 -2.40
CA GLU A 184 18.02 -15.25 -3.32
C GLU A 184 17.00 -15.37 -4.48
N GLY A 185 17.47 -15.61 -5.70
CA GLY A 185 16.62 -15.70 -6.90
C GLY A 185 16.11 -14.38 -7.47
N CYS A 186 16.30 -13.24 -6.79
CA CYS A 186 15.92 -11.93 -7.29
C CYS A 186 16.84 -11.47 -8.44
N GLN A 187 16.23 -10.97 -9.54
CA GLN A 187 16.93 -10.55 -10.76
C GLN A 187 17.13 -9.03 -10.86
N CYS A 188 16.83 -8.27 -9.80
CA CYS A 188 16.99 -6.82 -9.80
C CYS A 188 18.48 -6.41 -9.90
N LEU A 189 18.74 -5.13 -10.20
CA LEU A 189 20.11 -4.62 -10.33
C LEU A 189 20.91 -4.79 -9.02
N ALA A 190 20.26 -4.56 -7.89
CA ALA A 190 20.89 -4.71 -6.58
C ALA A 190 21.29 -6.17 -6.29
N CYS A 191 20.41 -7.14 -6.52
CA CYS A 191 20.69 -8.55 -6.24
C CYS A 191 21.62 -9.20 -7.29
N SER A 192 21.58 -8.75 -8.54
CA SER A 192 22.41 -9.30 -9.61
C SER A 192 23.87 -8.85 -9.58
N LYS A 193 24.15 -7.64 -9.07
CA LYS A 193 25.50 -7.04 -9.11
C LYS A 193 26.12 -6.77 -7.74
N HIS A 194 25.33 -6.77 -6.67
CA HIS A 194 25.79 -6.37 -5.34
C HIS A 194 25.43 -7.40 -4.27
N ILE A 195 26.20 -7.37 -3.19
CA ILE A 195 26.04 -8.24 -2.02
C ILE A 195 25.54 -7.44 -0.82
N LYS A 196 24.92 -8.10 0.16
CA LYS A 196 24.43 -7.48 1.41
C LYS A 196 25.51 -6.67 2.12
N ALA A 197 26.73 -7.20 2.24
CA ALA A 197 27.87 -6.51 2.85
C ALA A 197 28.22 -5.18 2.18
N TYR A 198 28.12 -5.12 0.85
CA TYR A 198 28.39 -3.89 0.11
C TYR A 198 27.30 -2.85 0.37
N ILE A 199 26.03 -3.25 0.32
CA ILE A 199 24.90 -2.35 0.57
C ILE A 199 24.91 -1.88 2.04
N HIS A 200 25.20 -2.77 2.99
CA HIS A 200 25.40 -2.44 4.41
C HIS A 200 26.50 -1.39 4.59
N HIS A 201 27.64 -1.56 3.90
CA HIS A 201 28.70 -0.56 3.91
C HIS A 201 28.21 0.80 3.40
N LEU A 202 27.53 0.84 2.25
CA LEU A 202 26.98 2.08 1.69
C LEU A 202 25.97 2.75 2.63
N VAL A 203 25.12 1.97 3.29
CA VAL A 203 24.18 2.46 4.32
C VAL A 203 24.94 3.12 5.47
N ASN A 204 25.96 2.47 6.01
CA ASN A 204 26.70 2.99 7.17
C ASN A 204 27.53 4.25 6.87
N VAL A 205 28.04 4.38 5.64
CA VAL A 205 28.74 5.61 5.21
C VAL A 205 27.79 6.69 4.69
N ASN A 206 26.47 6.47 4.79
CA ASN A 206 25.42 7.36 4.31
C ASN A 206 25.53 7.73 2.82
N GLU A 207 25.96 6.80 1.98
CA GLU A 207 26.01 7.04 0.54
C GLU A 207 24.60 6.94 -0.07
N LEU A 208 24.21 7.90 -0.91
CA LEU A 208 22.96 7.95 -1.65
C LEU A 208 22.74 6.71 -2.53
N LEU A 209 23.80 6.11 -3.09
CA LEU A 209 23.70 4.88 -3.87
C LEU A 209 23.01 3.74 -3.08
N SER A 210 23.15 3.70 -1.75
CA SER A 210 22.43 2.72 -0.92
C SER A 210 20.91 2.80 -1.12
N LYS A 211 20.34 4.01 -1.08
CA LYS A 211 18.91 4.25 -1.25
C LYS A 211 18.43 3.93 -2.65
N ILE A 212 19.25 4.21 -3.67
CA ILE A 212 18.94 3.89 -5.08
C ILE A 212 18.85 2.37 -5.27
N LEU A 213 19.84 1.62 -4.75
CA LEU A 213 19.86 0.16 -4.84
C LEU A 213 18.71 -0.48 -4.06
N LEU A 214 18.45 0.00 -2.84
CA LEU A 214 17.33 -0.47 -2.02
C LEU A 214 15.98 -0.16 -2.67
N PHE A 215 15.79 1.03 -3.23
CA PHE A 215 14.56 1.37 -3.94
C PHE A 215 14.37 0.50 -5.18
N ASN A 216 15.42 0.28 -5.98
CA ASN A 216 15.36 -0.63 -7.13
C ASN A 216 14.93 -2.04 -6.72
N HIS A 217 15.53 -2.58 -5.65
CA HIS A 217 15.16 -3.88 -5.12
C HIS A 217 13.71 -3.92 -4.64
N ASN A 218 13.33 -2.97 -3.78
CA ASN A 218 12.01 -2.94 -3.15
C ASN A 218 10.88 -2.69 -4.16
N LEU A 219 11.14 -2.00 -5.27
CA LEU A 219 10.14 -1.78 -6.32
C LEU A 219 9.98 -3.00 -7.24
N HIS A 220 11.04 -3.78 -7.40
CA HIS A 220 11.01 -5.02 -8.18
C HIS A 220 10.24 -6.12 -7.44
N GLN A 221 10.26 -6.11 -6.11
CA GLN A 221 9.50 -7.04 -5.27
C GLN A 221 8.05 -6.57 -5.10
#